data_AF-W4RLB2-F1
#
_entry.id   AF-W4RLB2-F1
#
_cell.length_a   1.000
_cell.length_b   1.000
_cell.length_c   1.000
_cell.angle_alpha   90.00
_cell.angle_beta   90.00
_cell.angle_gamma   90.00
#
_symmetry.space_group_name_H-M   'P 1'
#
loop_
_entity.id
_entity.type
_entity.pdbx_description
1 polymer ?
#
loop_
_entity_poly.entity_id
_entity_poly.type
_entity_poly.pdbx_seq_one_letter_code
_entity_poly.pdbx_strand_id
1 'polypeptide(L)'
;MLEWLNSKHVYFLNTCLVEKLKLMQDSVISQVPYINHHLNLAKRNFNELKKKKEWRGKVYLYILRSILSAKWLQIHRQIPPVDFTELLSILENALVKREVKDLLWKKQSGEQYLTEKNMILNDFIEQEIELLASYAKFASQKLDDPTKELNELFQVTLKEVWE
;
A
#
# COMPACT_ATOMS: atom_id res chain seq x y z
N MET A 1 -7.93 2.61 2.10
CA MET A 1 -8.88 3.44 2.90
C MET A 1 -8.52 3.42 4.38
N LEU A 2 -8.28 2.25 5.00
CA LEU A 2 -7.88 2.16 6.42
C LEU A 2 -6.47 2.70 6.74
N GLU A 3 -5.56 2.73 5.76
CA GLU A 3 -4.20 3.27 5.93
C GLU A 3 -4.15 4.70 6.53
N TRP A 4 -5.18 5.52 6.26
CA TRP A 4 -5.27 6.89 6.77
C TRP A 4 -5.38 6.98 8.30
N LEU A 5 -5.85 5.90 8.97
CA LEU A 5 -5.87 5.84 10.44
C LEU A 5 -4.47 6.00 11.04
N ASN A 6 -3.42 5.59 10.30
CA ASN A 6 -2.03 5.64 10.73
C ASN A 6 -1.29 6.89 10.23
N SER A 7 -2.01 7.90 9.71
CA SER A 7 -1.42 9.18 9.32
C SER A 7 -0.96 9.98 10.55
N LYS A 8 0.26 10.54 10.47
CA LYS A 8 0.78 11.50 11.48
C LYS A 8 0.05 12.86 11.44
N HIS A 9 -0.61 13.19 10.32
CA HIS A 9 -1.32 14.45 10.14
C HIS A 9 -2.83 14.22 10.34
N VAL A 10 -3.38 14.77 11.41
CA VAL A 10 -4.78 14.64 11.81
C VAL A 10 -5.39 16.03 11.92
N TYR A 11 -6.43 16.32 11.14
CA TYR A 11 -7.10 17.62 11.12
C TYR A 11 -8.23 17.73 12.14
N PHE A 12 -8.98 16.65 12.33
CA PHE A 12 -10.06 16.52 13.31
C PHE A 12 -10.24 15.04 13.64
N LEU A 13 -10.47 14.70 14.90
CA LEU A 13 -10.55 13.32 15.35
C LEU A 13 -11.57 13.16 16.48
N ASN A 14 -12.54 12.26 16.28
CA ASN A 14 -13.23 11.65 17.42
C ASN A 14 -12.33 10.51 17.94
N THR A 15 -11.76 10.70 19.12
CA THR A 15 -10.72 9.83 19.69
C THR A 15 -11.25 8.42 19.98
N CYS A 16 -12.47 8.29 20.50
CA CYS A 16 -13.04 6.99 20.90
C CYS A 16 -13.23 6.04 19.71
N LEU A 17 -13.87 6.50 18.62
CA LEU A 17 -14.07 5.69 17.42
C LEU A 17 -12.74 5.29 16.77
N VAL A 18 -11.80 6.24 16.69
CA VAL A 18 -10.53 6.02 16.00
C VAL A 18 -9.65 5.05 16.76
N GLU A 19 -9.62 5.14 18.09
CA GLU A 19 -8.91 4.17 18.94
C GLU A 19 -9.49 2.77 18.78
N LYS A 20 -10.83 2.62 18.85
CA LYS A 20 -11.50 1.33 18.64
C LYS A 20 -11.21 0.76 17.24
N LEU A 21 -11.29 1.59 16.19
CA LEU A 21 -10.94 1.18 14.83
C LEU A 21 -9.47 0.75 14.72
N LYS A 22 -8.53 1.49 15.32
CA LYS A 22 -7.10 1.14 15.31
C LYS A 22 -6.80 -0.18 16.00
N LEU A 23 -7.51 -0.50 17.08
CA LEU A 23 -7.34 -1.77 17.78
C LEU A 23 -7.84 -2.97 16.96
N MET A 24 -8.89 -2.77 16.16
CA MET A 24 -9.51 -3.82 15.35
C MET A 24 -8.91 -3.92 13.95
N GLN A 25 -8.20 -2.88 13.48
CA GLN A 25 -7.84 -2.67 12.07
C GLN A 25 -7.17 -3.89 11.39
N ASP A 26 -6.32 -4.62 12.13
CA ASP A 26 -5.60 -5.79 11.62
C ASP A 26 -6.46 -7.07 11.61
N SER A 27 -7.51 -7.15 12.44
CA SER A 27 -8.46 -8.26 12.42
C SER A 27 -9.58 -8.07 11.38
N VAL A 28 -9.92 -6.83 11.03
CA VAL A 28 -10.93 -6.52 10.00
C VAL A 28 -10.36 -6.41 8.59
N ILE A 29 -9.04 -6.26 8.41
CA ILE A 29 -8.50 -6.09 7.05
C ILE A 29 -8.56 -7.39 6.24
N SER A 30 -9.38 -7.38 5.19
CA SER A 30 -9.42 -8.47 4.23
C SER A 30 -8.18 -8.44 3.32
N GLN A 31 -7.29 -9.42 3.51
CA GLN A 31 -5.99 -9.48 2.79
C GLN A 31 -6.14 -9.53 1.28
N VAL A 32 -7.02 -10.39 0.77
CA VAL A 32 -7.14 -10.65 -0.67
C VAL A 32 -7.71 -9.44 -1.43
N PRO A 33 -8.84 -8.84 -1.02
CA PRO A 33 -9.32 -7.61 -1.65
C PRO A 33 -8.29 -6.48 -1.60
N TYR A 34 -7.58 -6.33 -0.48
CA TYR A 34 -6.55 -5.30 -0.33
C TYR A 34 -5.38 -5.50 -1.30
N ILE A 35 -4.80 -6.71 -1.33
CA ILE A 35 -3.69 -7.04 -2.23
C ILE A 35 -4.11 -6.87 -3.68
N ASN A 36 -5.30 -7.35 -4.07
CA ASN A 36 -5.82 -7.21 -5.42
C ASN A 36 -6.03 -5.74 -5.83
N HIS A 37 -6.53 -4.90 -4.92
CA HIS A 37 -6.66 -3.46 -5.17
C HIS A 37 -5.31 -2.82 -5.50
N HIS A 38 -4.31 -3.06 -4.66
CA HIS A 38 -2.96 -2.51 -4.84
C HIS A 38 -2.26 -3.08 -6.08
N LEU A 39 -2.43 -4.37 -6.37
CA LEU A 39 -1.94 -4.99 -7.60
C LEU A 39 -2.54 -4.37 -8.85
N ASN A 40 -3.85 -4.12 -8.87
CA ASN A 40 -4.51 -3.51 -10.02
C ASN A 40 -4.01 -2.08 -10.24
N LEU A 41 -3.78 -1.30 -9.17
CA LEU A 41 -3.16 0.02 -9.26
C LEU A 41 -1.73 -0.06 -9.83
N ALA A 42 -0.90 -0.97 -9.31
CA ALA A 42 0.46 -1.16 -9.78
C ALA A 42 0.50 -1.57 -11.26
N LYS A 43 -0.25 -2.62 -11.65
CA LYS A 43 -0.35 -3.11 -13.04
C LYS A 43 -0.80 -2.03 -14.00
N ARG A 44 -1.87 -1.31 -13.67
CA ARG A 44 -2.40 -0.23 -14.52
C ARG A 44 -1.35 0.86 -14.72
N ASN A 45 -0.76 1.36 -13.64
CA ASN A 45 0.24 2.43 -13.71
C ASN A 45 1.50 1.98 -14.46
N PHE A 46 1.93 0.74 -14.27
CA PHE A 46 3.12 0.21 -14.93
C PHE A 46 2.90 -0.02 -16.43
N ASN A 47 1.75 -0.56 -16.82
CA ASN A 47 1.37 -0.70 -18.23
C ASN A 47 1.27 0.66 -18.93
N GLU A 48 0.71 1.67 -18.26
CA GLU A 48 0.67 3.03 -18.80
C GLU A 48 2.05 3.66 -18.90
N LEU A 49 2.93 3.44 -17.91
CA LEU A 49 4.30 3.93 -17.91
C LEU A 49 5.10 3.37 -19.11
N LYS A 50 4.99 2.07 -19.38
CA LYS A 50 5.66 1.40 -20.53
C LYS A 50 5.26 1.97 -21.89
N LYS A 51 4.06 2.53 -22.03
CA LYS A 51 3.57 3.13 -23.28
C LYS A 51 4.07 4.56 -23.50
N LYS A 52 4.65 5.21 -22.48
CA LYS A 52 5.14 6.58 -22.60
C LYS A 52 6.54 6.59 -23.21
N LYS A 53 6.83 7.66 -23.95
CA LYS A 53 8.19 7.94 -24.46
C LYS A 53 9.15 8.32 -23.33
N GLU A 54 8.62 8.94 -22.27
CA GLU A 54 9.39 9.43 -21.13
C GLU A 54 9.02 8.68 -19.86
N TRP A 55 10.02 8.30 -19.09
CA TRP A 55 9.86 7.59 -17.82
C TRP A 55 9.79 8.60 -16.68
N ARG A 56 8.78 8.51 -15.81
CA ARG A 56 8.58 9.48 -14.72
C ARG A 56 8.90 8.85 -13.37
N GLY A 57 9.89 9.40 -12.66
CA GLY A 57 10.30 8.89 -11.34
C GLY A 57 9.16 8.88 -10.32
N LYS A 58 8.28 9.89 -10.37
CA LYS A 58 7.07 9.94 -9.53
C LYS A 58 6.14 8.75 -9.75
N VAL A 59 5.99 8.29 -11.00
CA VAL A 59 5.11 7.16 -11.34
C VAL A 59 5.71 5.85 -10.82
N TYR A 60 7.02 5.65 -10.93
CA TYR A 60 7.72 4.53 -10.28
C TYR A 60 7.45 4.49 -8.78
N LEU A 61 7.59 5.62 -8.08
CA LEU A 61 7.34 5.69 -6.64
C LEU A 61 5.89 5.31 -6.28
N TYR A 62 4.91 5.67 -7.10
CA TYR A 62 3.52 5.23 -6.90
C TYR A 62 3.35 3.73 -7.11
N ILE A 63 3.93 3.16 -8.16
CA ILE A 63 3.86 1.72 -8.43
C ILE A 63 4.51 0.93 -7.29
N LEU A 64 5.72 1.34 -6.89
CA LEU A 64 6.47 0.72 -5.79
C LEU A 64 5.72 0.84 -4.46
N ARG A 65 5.08 1.98 -4.19
CA ARG A 65 4.23 2.13 -3.00
C ARG A 65 3.10 1.12 -3.01
N SER A 66 2.38 0.97 -4.12
CA SER A 66 1.32 -0.02 -4.24
C SER A 66 1.82 -1.45 -3.99
N ILE A 67 2.95 -1.83 -4.59
CA ILE A 67 3.56 -3.16 -4.42
C ILE A 67 3.98 -3.39 -2.97
N LEU A 68 4.70 -2.44 -2.38
CA LEU A 68 5.20 -2.58 -1.00
C LEU A 68 4.07 -2.59 0.02
N SER A 69 3.00 -1.83 -0.17
CA SER A 69 1.80 -1.92 0.68
C SER A 69 1.16 -3.31 0.63
N ALA A 70 1.03 -3.89 -0.57
CA ALA A 70 0.50 -5.26 -0.71
C ALA A 70 1.43 -6.30 -0.08
N LYS A 71 2.74 -6.17 -0.29
CA LYS A 71 3.77 -7.06 0.27
C LYS A 71 3.84 -6.97 1.79
N TRP A 72 3.69 -5.78 2.36
CA TRP A 72 3.61 -5.58 3.80
C TRP A 72 2.46 -6.37 4.41
N LEU A 73 1.26 -6.25 3.83
CA LEU A 73 0.08 -6.99 4.32
C LEU A 73 0.28 -8.50 4.18
N GLN A 74 0.93 -8.96 3.11
CA GLN A 74 1.29 -10.37 2.94
C GLN A 74 2.23 -10.88 4.05
N ILE A 75 3.27 -10.11 4.41
CA ILE A 75 4.30 -10.51 5.39
C ILE A 75 3.80 -10.38 6.82
N HIS A 76 3.25 -9.22 7.17
CA HIS A 76 2.94 -8.85 8.55
C HIS A 76 1.49 -9.14 8.94
N ARG A 77 0.59 -9.33 7.96
CA ARG A 77 -0.87 -9.39 8.18
C ARG A 77 -1.43 -8.18 8.90
N GLN A 78 -0.78 -7.04 8.74
CA GLN A 78 -1.12 -5.76 9.36
C GLN A 78 -1.31 -4.69 8.30
N ILE A 79 -2.04 -3.64 8.64
CA ILE A 79 -2.17 -2.47 7.77
C ILE A 79 -0.80 -1.86 7.50
N PRO A 80 -0.45 -1.60 6.22
CA PRO A 80 0.82 -0.99 5.90
C PRO A 80 0.93 0.45 6.40
N PRO A 81 2.14 0.89 6.76
CA PRO A 81 2.39 2.26 7.15
C PRO A 81 2.21 3.21 5.96
N VAL A 82 1.77 4.44 6.27
CA VAL A 82 1.66 5.52 5.27
C VAL A 82 3.06 6.04 4.90
N ASP A 83 4.05 5.90 5.79
CA ASP A 83 5.41 6.34 5.53
C ASP A 83 6.09 5.44 4.49
N PHE A 84 6.54 6.04 3.39
CA PHE A 84 7.21 5.29 2.33
C PHE A 84 8.58 4.76 2.76
N THR A 85 9.29 5.48 3.64
CA THR A 85 10.58 5.00 4.17
C THR A 85 10.39 3.74 5.02
N GLU A 86 9.29 3.67 5.76
CA GLU A 86 8.93 2.48 6.54
C GLU A 86 8.59 1.30 5.61
N LEU A 87 7.86 1.54 4.52
CA LEU A 87 7.65 0.52 3.48
C LEU A 87 8.94 0.04 2.81
N LEU A 88 10.01 0.83 2.77
CA LEU A 88 11.31 0.38 2.24
C LEU A 88 12.07 -0.54 3.21
N SER A 89 11.63 -0.67 4.46
CA SER A 89 12.27 -1.58 5.43
C SER A 89 12.13 -3.05 5.03
N ILE A 90 10.98 -3.43 4.45
CA ILE A 90 10.71 -4.81 3.98
C ILE A 90 11.43 -5.17 2.67
N LEU A 91 12.14 -4.21 2.07
CA LEU A 91 12.87 -4.42 0.82
C LEU A 91 14.30 -4.87 1.12
N GLU A 92 14.56 -6.15 0.82
CA GLU A 92 15.83 -6.84 1.08
C GLU A 92 16.87 -6.62 -0.03
N ASN A 93 16.44 -6.51 -1.29
CA ASN A 93 17.35 -6.36 -2.43
C ASN A 93 18.06 -4.99 -2.39
N ALA A 94 19.36 -5.00 -2.06
CA ALA A 94 20.16 -3.80 -1.93
C ALA A 94 20.24 -2.95 -3.21
N LEU A 95 20.25 -3.58 -4.39
CA LEU A 95 20.26 -2.88 -5.67
C LEU A 95 18.94 -2.14 -5.90
N VAL A 96 17.82 -2.83 -5.75
CA VAL A 96 16.50 -2.20 -5.85
C VAL A 96 16.37 -1.06 -4.83
N LYS A 97 16.83 -1.27 -3.58
CA LYS A 97 16.81 -0.24 -2.54
C LYS A 97 17.59 1.01 -2.92
N ARG A 98 18.76 0.84 -3.56
CA ARG A 98 19.58 1.94 -4.06
C ARG A 98 18.84 2.72 -5.15
N GLU A 99 18.26 2.03 -6.12
CA GLU A 99 17.51 2.67 -7.21
C GLU A 99 16.29 3.45 -6.69
N VAL A 100 15.56 2.91 -5.70
CA VAL A 100 14.43 3.65 -5.10
C VAL A 100 14.90 4.90 -4.33
N LYS A 101 16.03 4.83 -3.63
CA LYS A 101 16.61 5.99 -2.95
C LYS A 101 17.05 7.07 -3.94
N ASP A 102 17.64 6.67 -5.08
CA ASP A 102 17.97 7.60 -6.17
C ASP A 102 16.72 8.30 -6.72
N LEU A 103 15.64 7.55 -6.98
CA LEU A 103 14.36 8.15 -7.40
C LEU A 103 13.79 9.14 -6.37
N LEU A 104 13.92 8.85 -5.08
CA LEU A 104 13.48 9.77 -4.02
C LEU A 104 14.32 11.06 -4.01
N TRP A 105 15.63 10.94 -4.14
CA TRP A 105 16.54 12.09 -4.21
C TRP A 105 16.24 12.95 -5.44
N LYS A 106 16.10 12.35 -6.62
CA LYS A 106 15.73 13.04 -7.86
C LYS A 106 14.41 13.79 -7.72
N LYS A 107 13.38 13.15 -7.15
CA LYS A 107 12.09 13.80 -6.86
C LYS A 107 12.24 15.02 -5.95
N GLN A 108 13.11 14.96 -4.93
CA GLN A 108 13.37 16.08 -4.03
C GLN A 108 14.12 17.23 -4.73
N SER A 109 15.02 16.90 -5.67
CA SER A 109 15.74 17.88 -6.48
C SER A 109 14.88 18.57 -7.56
N GLY A 110 13.63 18.14 -7.73
CA GLY A 110 12.70 18.66 -8.75
C GLY A 110 12.78 17.95 -10.10
N GLU A 111 13.65 16.95 -10.25
CA GLU A 111 13.76 16.14 -11.46
C GLU A 111 12.54 15.20 -11.58
N GLN A 112 11.75 15.39 -12.65
CA GLN A 112 10.49 14.68 -12.84
C GLN A 112 10.60 13.48 -13.78
N TYR A 113 11.50 13.58 -14.74
CA TYR A 113 11.71 12.63 -15.83
C TYR A 113 13.03 11.90 -15.65
N LEU A 114 13.07 10.65 -16.07
CA LEU A 114 14.28 9.85 -16.13
C LEU A 114 14.72 9.82 -17.59
N THR A 115 16.03 9.95 -17.81
CA THR A 115 16.64 9.86 -19.14
C THR A 115 16.37 8.50 -19.77
N GLU A 116 16.34 7.44 -18.97
CA GLU A 116 16.14 6.06 -19.42
C GLU A 116 15.25 5.28 -18.45
N LYS A 117 14.72 4.14 -18.93
CA LYS A 117 13.99 3.19 -18.09
C LYS A 117 14.92 2.56 -17.06
N ASN A 118 14.44 2.39 -15.83
CA ASN A 118 15.19 1.70 -14.81
C ASN A 118 14.89 0.20 -14.88
N MET A 119 15.78 -0.58 -15.52
CA MET A 119 15.58 -2.02 -15.71
C MET A 119 15.52 -2.78 -14.39
N ILE A 120 16.36 -2.42 -13.41
CA ILE A 120 16.36 -3.05 -12.08
C ILE A 120 14.99 -2.92 -11.42
N LEU A 121 14.38 -1.73 -11.49
CA LEU A 121 13.06 -1.49 -10.94
C LEU A 121 11.95 -2.16 -11.76
N ASN A 122 12.08 -2.20 -13.09
CA ASN A 122 11.10 -2.87 -13.95
C ASN A 122 11.03 -4.36 -13.66
N ASP A 123 12.18 -5.03 -13.61
CA ASP A 123 12.27 -6.47 -13.36
C ASP A 123 11.72 -6.81 -11.98
N PHE A 124 12.06 -6.00 -10.96
CA PHE A 124 11.50 -6.12 -9.62
C PHE A 124 9.98 -5.95 -9.61
N ILE A 125 9.45 -4.93 -10.30
CA ILE A 125 8.01 -4.65 -10.37
C ILE A 125 7.26 -5.83 -11.02
N GLU A 126 7.78 -6.37 -12.13
CA GLU A 126 7.17 -7.51 -12.82
C GLU A 126 7.13 -8.74 -11.93
N GLN A 127 8.26 -9.09 -11.32
CA GLN A 127 8.39 -10.24 -10.43
C GLN A 127 7.43 -10.14 -9.24
N GLU A 128 7.41 -8.99 -8.55
CA GLU A 128 6.54 -8.82 -7.37
C GLU A 128 5.06 -8.86 -7.74
N ILE A 129 4.67 -8.32 -8.90
CA ILE A 129 3.30 -8.40 -9.39
C ILE A 129 2.86 -9.86 -9.58
N GLU A 130 3.72 -10.71 -10.14
CA GLU A 130 3.42 -12.13 -10.36
C GLU A 130 3.35 -12.92 -9.04
N LEU A 131 4.29 -12.68 -8.13
CA LEU A 131 4.33 -13.33 -6.82
C LEU A 131 3.09 -13.00 -5.98
N LEU A 132 2.75 -11.71 -5.88
CA LEU A 132 1.58 -11.25 -5.13
C LEU A 132 0.26 -11.72 -5.77
N ALA A 133 0.17 -11.77 -7.10
CA ALA A 133 -1.01 -12.29 -7.78
C ALA A 133 -1.22 -13.79 -7.49
N SER A 134 -0.13 -14.57 -7.49
CA SER A 134 -0.15 -15.99 -7.15
C SER A 134 -0.58 -16.20 -5.69
N TYR A 135 -0.03 -15.39 -4.77
CA TYR A 135 -0.42 -15.39 -3.36
C TYR A 135 -1.90 -15.08 -3.17
N ALA A 136 -2.42 -14.01 -3.79
CA ALA A 136 -3.82 -13.60 -3.66
C ALA A 136 -4.80 -14.68 -4.14
N LYS A 137 -4.45 -15.41 -5.22
CA LYS A 137 -5.22 -16.54 -5.74
C LYS A 137 -5.25 -17.73 -4.78
N PHE A 138 -4.17 -17.98 -4.05
CA PHE A 138 -4.12 -19.02 -3.03
C PHE A 138 -4.89 -18.61 -1.76
N ALA A 139 -4.68 -17.38 -1.29
CA ALA A 139 -5.27 -16.88 -0.05
C ALA A 139 -6.80 -16.68 -0.14
N SER A 140 -7.37 -16.48 -1.33
CA SER A 140 -8.82 -16.27 -1.53
C SER A 140 -9.71 -17.45 -1.13
N GLN A 141 -9.11 -18.58 -0.74
CA GLN A 141 -9.81 -19.78 -0.28
C GLN A 141 -10.15 -19.75 1.22
N LYS A 142 -9.68 -18.74 1.97
CA LYS A 142 -10.00 -18.52 3.39
C LYS A 142 -10.43 -17.07 3.59
N LEU A 143 -11.71 -16.84 3.87
CA LEU A 143 -12.24 -15.51 4.19
C LEU A 143 -13.06 -15.62 5.48
N ASP A 144 -12.64 -14.88 6.50
CA ASP A 144 -13.50 -14.51 7.62
C ASP A 144 -14.20 -13.21 7.25
N ASP A 145 -15.51 -13.13 7.52
CA ASP A 145 -16.35 -11.96 7.27
C ASP A 145 -16.43 -11.08 8.54
N PRO A 146 -15.80 -9.90 8.55
CA PRO A 146 -15.75 -9.08 9.75
C PRO A 146 -16.90 -8.05 9.81
N THR A 147 -17.94 -8.23 8.98
CA THR A 147 -19.09 -7.31 8.88
C THR A 147 -19.81 -7.15 10.22
N LYS A 148 -19.86 -8.21 11.02
CA LYS A 148 -20.56 -8.18 12.31
C LYS A 148 -19.86 -7.24 13.30
N GLU A 149 -18.55 -7.38 13.45
CA GLU A 149 -17.71 -6.59 14.34
C GLU A 149 -17.72 -5.10 13.96
N LEU A 150 -17.69 -4.81 12.66
CA LEU A 150 -17.78 -3.43 12.15
C LEU A 150 -19.17 -2.81 12.39
N ASN A 151 -20.24 -3.59 12.22
CA ASN A 151 -21.60 -3.12 12.47
C ASN A 151 -21.83 -2.81 13.95
N GLU A 152 -21.31 -3.64 14.86
CA GLU A 152 -21.39 -3.40 16.30
C GLU A 152 -20.66 -2.10 16.68
N LEU A 153 -19.45 -1.88 16.16
CA LEU A 153 -18.70 -0.64 16.39
C LEU A 153 -19.45 0.59 15.87
N PHE A 154 -20.05 0.50 14.69
CA PHE A 154 -20.84 1.59 14.12
C PHE A 154 -22.02 1.94 15.03
N GLN A 155 -22.80 0.95 15.48
CA GLN A 155 -23.96 1.17 16.35
C GLN A 155 -23.59 1.80 17.70
N VAL A 156 -22.48 1.35 18.32
CA VAL A 156 -21.98 1.94 19.57
C VAL A 156 -21.59 3.40 19.36
N THR A 157 -20.91 3.70 18.26
CA THR A 157 -20.47 5.06 17.94
C THR A 157 -21.65 6.01 17.71
N LEU A 158 -22.73 5.54 17.07
CA LEU A 158 -23.94 6.35 16.90
C LEU A 158 -24.58 6.72 18.24
N LYS A 159 -24.58 5.81 19.21
CA LYS A 159 -25.10 6.09 20.56
C LYS A 159 -24.26 7.14 21.29
N GLU A 160 -22.93 7.06 21.17
CA GLU A 160 -22.00 8.00 21.83
C GLU A 160 -22.08 9.44 21.28
N VAL A 161 -22.59 9.66 20.06
CA VAL A 161 -22.66 10.98 19.42
C VAL A 161 -24.04 11.62 19.50
N TRP A 162 -25.09 10.82 19.68
CA TRP A 162 -26.49 11.30 19.74
C TRP A 162 -27.10 11.34 21.15
N GLU A 163 -26.33 10.99 22.18
CA GLU A 163 -26.58 11.39 23.58
C GLU A 163 -25.86 12.71 23.90
#